data_AF-A0A852UUY6-F1
#
_entry.id   AF-A0A852UUY6-F1
#
_cell.length_a   1.000
_cell.length_b   1.000
_cell.length_c   1.000
_cell.angle_alpha   90.00
_cell.angle_beta   90.00
_cell.angle_gamma   90.00
#
_symmetry.space_group_name_H-M   'P 1'
#
loop_
_entity.id
_entity.type
_entity.pdbx_description
1 polymer ?
#
loop_
_entity_poly.entity_id
_entity_poly.type
_entity_poly.pdbx_seq_one_letter_code
_entity_poly.pdbx_strand_id
1 'polypeptide(L)' 'MVISPSLPFAATTSPNGDIVVFYVGPEPRMTPEQALAFADRLRDMAAERLAPA' A
#
# COMPACT_ATOMS: atom_id res chain seq x y z
N MET A 1 -12.55 7.57 -19.51
CA MET A 1 -11.44 7.77 -18.55
C MET A 1 -11.87 7.15 -17.24
N VAL A 2 -11.42 5.92 -16.94
CA VAL A 2 -11.77 5.24 -15.68
C VAL A 2 -10.86 5.85 -14.62
N ILE A 3 -11.41 6.75 -13.81
CA ILE A 3 -10.72 7.24 -12.62
C ILE A 3 -10.89 6.12 -11.60
N SER A 4 -9.98 5.15 -11.58
CA SER A 4 -9.90 4.21 -10.48
C SER A 4 -9.73 5.06 -9.22
N PRO A 5 -10.70 5.10 -8.29
CA PRO A 5 -10.53 5.90 -7.09
C PRO A 5 -9.27 5.36 -6.41
N SER A 6 -8.29 6.23 -6.21
CA SER A 6 -7.10 5.91 -5.44
C SER A 6 -7.58 5.27 -4.14
N LEU A 7 -7.12 4.04 -3.86
CA LEU A 7 -7.42 3.36 -2.60
C LEU A 7 -7.25 4.38 -1.46
N PRO A 8 -8.16 4.40 -0.46
CA PRO A 8 -8.03 5.32 0.67
C PRO A 8 -6.77 5.02 1.49
N PHE A 9 -6.08 3.92 1.20
CA PHE A 9 -4.78 3.57 1.73
C PHE A 9 -3.69 3.69 0.67
N ALA A 10 -2.61 4.36 1.05
CA ALA A 10 -1.38 4.43 0.26
C ALA A 10 -0.21 3.90 1.09
N ALA A 11 0.81 3.38 0.42
CA ALA A 11 2.05 2.97 1.07
C ALA A 11 3.25 3.49 0.29
N THR A 12 4.29 3.89 1.01
CA THR A 12 5.60 4.27 0.46
C THR A 12 6.73 3.71 1.32
N THR A 13 7.94 3.65 0.78
CA THR A 13 9.13 3.27 1.53
C THR A 13 9.81 4.52 2.08
N SER A 14 10.15 4.52 3.37
CA SER A 14 10.91 5.58 4.02
C SER A 14 12.37 5.54 3.58
N PRO A 15 13.14 6.64 3.73
CA PRO A 15 14.58 6.63 3.48
C PRO A 15 15.34 5.57 4.30
N ASN A 16 14.81 5.18 5.47
CA ASN A 16 15.40 4.17 6.33
C ASN A 16 15.02 2.73 5.91
N GLY A 17 14.11 2.59 4.93
CA GLY A 17 13.65 1.30 4.42
C GLY A 17 12.37 0.78 5.06
N ASP A 18 11.74 1.53 5.96
CA ASP A 18 10.45 1.17 6.55
C ASP A 18 9.31 1.38 5.56
N ILE A 19 8.28 0.53 5.59
CA ILE A 19 7.06 0.77 4.81
C ILE A 19 6.11 1.64 5.63
N VAL A 20 5.79 2.82 5.11
CA VAL A 20 4.88 3.80 5.73
C VAL A 20 3.53 3.72 5.06
N VAL A 21 2.48 3.48 5.84
CA VAL A 21 1.09 3.39 5.38
C VAL A 21 0.32 4.65 5.76
N PHE A 22 -0.38 5.24 4.78
CA PHE A 22 -1.25 6.39 4.94
C PHE A 22 -2.69 5.97 4.73
N TYR A 23 -3.59 6.60 5.46
CA TYR A 23 -5.03 6.47 5.27
C TYR A 23 -5.65 7.86 5.10
N VAL A 24 -6.54 8.02 4.12
CA VAL A 24 -7.28 9.25 3.86
C VAL A 24 -8.77 8.98 3.94
N GLY A 25 -9.41 9.53 4.97
CA GLY A 25 -10.86 9.52 5.14
C GLY A 25 -11.28 9.56 6.61
N PRO A 26 -12.57 9.37 6.91
CA PRO A 26 -13.10 9.46 8.26
C PRO A 26 -12.79 8.22 9.12
N GLU A 27 -12.60 7.04 8.52
CA GLU A 27 -12.34 5.79 9.24
C GLU A 27 -11.64 4.72 8.37
N PRO A 28 -10.56 4.07 8.86
CA PRO A 28 -9.70 3.18 8.08
C PRO A 28 -10.40 1.86 7.73
N ARG A 29 -11.30 1.91 6.73
CA ARG A 29 -12.07 0.78 6.24
C ARG A 29 -11.63 0.39 4.83
N MET A 30 -11.55 -0.91 4.61
CA MET A 30 -11.36 -1.52 3.29
C MET A 30 -12.42 -2.61 3.11
N THR A 31 -12.85 -2.85 1.87
CA THR A 31 -13.50 -4.13 1.55
C THR A 31 -12.47 -5.26 1.58
N PRO A 32 -12.88 -6.53 1.71
CA PRO A 32 -11.96 -7.66 1.64
C PRO A 32 -11.08 -7.66 0.38
N GLU A 33 -11.63 -7.30 -0.77
CA GLU A 33 -10.89 -7.24 -2.05
C GLU A 33 -9.83 -6.14 -2.03
N GLN A 34 -10.15 -4.98 -1.46
CA GLN A 34 -9.20 -3.88 -1.29
C GLN A 34 -8.09 -4.25 -0.30
N ALA A 35 -8.42 -4.98 0.76
CA ALA A 35 -7.45 -5.45 1.75
C ALA A 35 -6.45 -6.44 1.12
N LEU A 36 -6.93 -7.37 0.30
CA LEU A 36 -6.07 -8.30 -0.43
C LEU A 36 -5.15 -7.55 -1.41
N ALA A 37 -5.70 -6.67 -2.23
CA ALA A 37 -4.93 -5.89 -3.19
C ALA A 37 -3.85 -5.01 -2.51
N PHE A 38 -4.19 -4.42 -1.36
CA PHE A 38 -3.24 -3.61 -0.60
C PHE A 38 -2.15 -4.48 0.06
N ALA A 39 -2.51 -5.66 0.59
CA ALA A 39 -1.55 -6.60 1.15
C ALA A 39 -0.55 -7.11 0.11
N ASP A 40 -1.00 -7.40 -1.11
CA ASP A 40 -0.11 -7.79 -2.21
C ASP A 40 0.87 -6.67 -2.54
N ARG A 41 0.41 -5.41 -2.61
CA ARG A 41 1.30 -4.26 -2.79
C ARG A 41 2.35 -4.14 -1.69
N LEU A 42 1.98 -4.35 -0.42
CA LEU A 42 2.94 -4.31 0.69
C LEU A 42 3.97 -5.44 0.59
N ARG A 43 3.55 -6.62 0.13
CA ARG A 43 4.45 -7.76 -0.10
C ARG A 43 5.47 -7.42 -1.20
N ASP A 44 5.04 -6.85 -2.31
CA ASP A 44 5.92 -6.47 -3.41
C ASP A 44 6.95 -5.43 -2.95
N MET A 45 6.52 -4.40 -2.21
CA MET A 45 7.41 -3.39 -1.64
C MET A 45 8.45 -3.99 -0.69
N ALA A 46 8.06 -4.97 0.13
CA ALA A 46 8.98 -5.67 1.02
C ALA A 46 9.97 -6.55 0.22
N ALA A 47 9.52 -7.22 -0.84
CA ALA A 47 10.35 -8.06 -1.67
C ALA A 47 11.40 -7.27 -2.46
N GLU A 48 11.03 -6.13 -3.05
CA GLU A 48 11.95 -5.22 -3.74
C GLU A 48 13.10 -4.77 -2.84
N ARG A 49 12.83 -4.58 -1.54
CA ARG A 49 13.84 -4.17 -0.58
C ARG A 49 14.79 -5.31 -0.20
N LEU A 50 14.30 -6.55 -0.19
CA LEU A 50 15.06 -7.74 0.18
C LEU A 50 15.84 -8.35 -1.00
N ALA A 51 15.53 -7.95 -2.23
CA ALA A 51 16.28 -8.37 -3.40
C ALA A 51 17.73 -7.85 -3.32
N PRO A 52 18.75 -8.72 -3.51
CA PRO A 52 20.14 -8.27 -3.56
C PRO A 52 20.36 -7.36 -4.78
N ALA A 53 21.14 -6.30 -4.58
CA ALA A 53 21.52 -5.33 -5.61
C ALA A 53 22.34 -5.97 -6.74
#